data_AF-A0AAD3G7K4-F1
#
_entry.id   AF-A0AAD3G7K4-F1
#
_cell.length_a   1.000
_cell.length_b   1.000
_cell.length_c   1.000
_cell.angle_alpha   90.00
_cell.angle_beta   90.00
_cell.angle_gamma   90.00
#
_symmetry.space_group_name_H-M   'P 1'
#
loop_
_entity.id
_entity.type
_entity.pdbx_description
1 polymer ?
#
loop_
_entity_poly.entity_id
_entity_poly.type
_entity_poly.pdbx_seq_one_letter_code
_entity_poly.pdbx_strand_id
1 'polypeptide(L)'
;MSAESRHRRLLANRYQLVELIGSGAMGQVYRAEDKLLGGVTVAVKFLSQTLLNKKMRERFEREATISALLGEKSIHIVKVRDYGVDEKEVPFYVMEFLQGESIGEIIKYHPLPLPRFFNLTRQICFGIECAHKGIIFQGEMCPIIHRDIKPSNIIVIQDSGLGELVKILDFGIAKLIQSGESQTQSFMGTLAYCSPEQMEGKELDHRSDIYSFGIVMYEMITGETPLFPDNSSFGGWYEVHHYAEPRAFNPSLQLPPELEQLILRCLAKAPSDRPQSVTDILQLLERLEPLVKNNQPNKLNRIGEIVQKIDDYTTKTKTLDDLDRTSVAVPSTKDICLKSSWPEDKPRQKIVFPRCIKAADGVFASLWVMLDREDIPVRVVSVRYNQFLFLPTPHPMILWITVLYHRQQGPRWLPCYLDLKTPQGQKMTKTLGETGQYWILFFSLEGGHICENVITANIPPNQCQILQQWVRDSQLAPVGSPQISKRTLKRKLDELKPKILAKLASELAQDT
;
A
#
# COMPACT_ATOMS: atom_id res chain seq x y z
N MET A 1 -14.68 6.92 30.96
CA MET A 1 -15.59 7.06 29.81
C MET A 1 -14.96 6.34 28.62
N SER A 2 -15.71 5.49 27.92
CA SER A 2 -15.21 4.70 26.78
C SER A 2 -14.77 5.62 25.63
N ALA A 3 -13.94 5.08 24.72
CA ALA A 3 -13.49 5.78 23.50
C ALA A 3 -14.65 6.32 22.64
N GLU A 4 -15.87 5.81 22.83
CA GLU A 4 -17.08 6.26 22.12
C GLU A 4 -17.54 7.66 22.54
N SER A 5 -17.22 8.14 23.75
CA SER A 5 -17.66 9.45 24.26
C SER A 5 -16.94 10.66 23.66
N ARG A 6 -15.88 10.47 22.84
CA ARG A 6 -15.10 11.57 22.23
C ARG A 6 -15.55 11.97 20.83
N HIS A 7 -16.46 11.21 20.21
CA HIS A 7 -16.97 11.52 18.87
C HIS A 7 -17.90 12.73 18.95
N ARG A 8 -17.67 13.74 18.09
CA ARG A 8 -18.38 15.03 18.02
C ARG A 8 -18.05 16.09 19.08
N ARG A 9 -16.89 16.03 19.73
CA ARG A 9 -16.40 17.13 20.59
C ARG A 9 -15.80 18.28 19.76
N LEU A 10 -16.14 19.52 20.11
CA LEU A 10 -15.47 20.72 19.58
C LEU A 10 -14.28 21.07 20.48
N LEU A 11 -13.07 21.02 19.92
CA LEU A 11 -11.82 21.26 20.62
C LEU A 11 -11.35 22.70 20.40
N ALA A 12 -10.93 23.38 21.48
CA ALA A 12 -10.47 24.77 21.47
C ALA A 12 -11.45 25.74 20.74
N ASN A 13 -12.75 25.46 20.81
CA ASN A 13 -13.81 26.17 20.10
C ASN A 13 -13.57 26.31 18.56
N ARG A 14 -12.81 25.39 17.96
CA ARG A 14 -12.37 25.47 16.56
C ARG A 14 -12.39 24.13 15.83
N TYR A 15 -11.81 23.09 16.42
CA TYR A 15 -11.61 21.80 15.74
C TYR A 15 -12.69 20.80 16.13
N GLN A 16 -13.60 20.52 15.21
CA GLN A 16 -14.68 19.55 15.42
C GLN A 16 -14.15 18.14 15.16
N LEU A 17 -14.00 17.32 16.21
CA LEU A 17 -13.60 15.92 16.04
C LEU A 17 -14.69 15.13 15.32
N VAL A 18 -14.31 14.41 14.28
CA VAL A 18 -15.21 13.62 13.43
C VAL A 18 -15.09 12.13 13.76
N GLU A 19 -13.90 11.56 13.63
CA GLU A 19 -13.66 10.12 13.82
C GLU A 19 -12.24 9.84 14.31
N LEU A 20 -12.07 8.74 15.06
CA LEU A 20 -10.75 8.22 15.43
C LEU A 20 -10.14 7.51 14.21
N ILE A 21 -8.96 7.96 13.76
CA ILE A 21 -8.25 7.40 12.59
C ILE A 21 -6.99 6.63 12.98
N GLY A 22 -6.50 6.76 14.21
CA GLY A 22 -5.35 6.00 14.70
C GLY A 22 -5.27 6.00 16.23
N SER A 23 -4.77 4.91 16.80
CA SER A 23 -4.54 4.79 18.24
C SER A 23 -3.30 3.94 18.49
N GLY A 24 -2.44 4.39 19.40
CA GLY A 24 -1.21 3.68 19.76
C GLY A 24 -0.63 4.16 21.08
N ALA A 25 0.58 3.70 21.40
CA ALA A 25 1.26 4.04 22.66
C ALA A 25 1.48 5.55 22.87
N MET A 26 1.71 6.28 21.77
CA MET A 26 1.94 7.74 21.79
C MET A 26 0.64 8.56 21.84
N GLY A 27 -0.53 7.91 21.79
CA GLY A 27 -1.83 8.56 21.92
C GLY A 27 -2.79 8.25 20.78
N GLN A 28 -3.74 9.16 20.55
CA GLN A 28 -4.87 8.97 19.64
C GLN A 28 -4.90 10.05 18.56
N VAL A 29 -5.11 9.67 17.31
CA VAL A 29 -5.25 10.58 16.17
C VAL A 29 -6.70 10.55 15.70
N TYR A 30 -7.30 11.73 15.56
CA TYR A 30 -8.65 11.91 15.05
C TYR A 30 -8.63 12.70 13.74
N ARG A 31 -9.50 12.34 12.79
CA ARG A 31 -9.90 13.28 11.73
C ARG A 31 -10.82 14.32 12.36
N ALA A 32 -10.60 15.58 12.03
CA ALA A 32 -11.39 16.69 12.50
C ALA A 32 -11.61 17.73 11.39
N GLU A 33 -12.55 18.64 11.61
CA GLU A 33 -12.81 19.77 10.73
C GLU A 33 -12.46 21.08 11.46
N ASP A 34 -11.63 21.92 10.85
CA ASP A 34 -11.37 23.27 11.32
C ASP A 34 -12.55 24.18 10.96
N LYS A 35 -13.42 24.46 11.93
CA LYS A 35 -14.64 25.26 11.72
C LYS A 35 -14.35 26.73 11.43
N LEU A 36 -13.20 27.24 11.86
CA LEU A 36 -12.80 28.62 11.59
C LEU A 36 -12.35 28.78 10.13
N LEU A 37 -11.73 27.75 9.55
CA LEU A 37 -11.34 27.71 8.15
C LEU A 37 -12.39 27.05 7.25
N GLY A 38 -13.68 27.19 7.57
CA GLY A 38 -14.77 26.72 6.71
C GLY A 38 -14.91 25.20 6.60
N GLY A 39 -14.44 24.46 7.62
CA GLY A 39 -14.56 22.99 7.68
C GLY A 39 -13.41 22.22 7.03
N VAL A 40 -12.26 22.87 6.80
CA VAL A 40 -11.06 22.20 6.27
C VAL A 40 -10.70 20.98 7.12
N THR A 41 -10.51 19.82 6.47
CA THR A 41 -10.14 18.58 7.13
C THR A 41 -8.71 18.66 7.67
N VAL A 42 -8.55 18.28 8.94
CA VAL A 42 -7.28 18.23 9.66
C VAL A 42 -7.16 16.92 10.46
N ALA A 43 -5.95 16.56 10.85
CA ALA A 43 -5.70 15.48 11.80
C ALA A 43 -5.31 16.08 13.16
N VAL A 44 -5.94 15.60 14.24
CA VAL A 44 -5.68 16.04 15.61
C VAL A 44 -5.12 14.87 16.40
N LYS A 45 -3.87 14.97 16.84
CA LYS A 45 -3.25 13.96 17.68
C LYS A 45 -3.24 14.41 19.14
N PHE A 46 -3.91 13.63 19.98
CA PHE A 46 -3.83 13.72 21.43
C PHE A 46 -2.68 12.87 21.93
N LEU A 47 -1.90 13.42 22.85
CA LEU A 47 -0.85 12.67 23.52
C LEU A 47 -1.42 11.90 24.73
N SER A 48 -0.75 10.81 25.11
CA SER A 48 -1.17 9.98 26.24
C SER A 48 -1.26 10.77 27.56
N GLN A 49 -2.25 10.46 28.40
CA GLN A 49 -2.47 11.09 29.72
C GLN A 49 -1.36 10.83 30.73
N THR A 50 -0.43 9.91 30.46
CA THR A 50 0.78 9.70 31.27
C THR A 50 1.76 10.88 31.22
N LEU A 51 1.46 11.95 30.48
CA LEU A 51 2.35 13.07 30.17
C LEU A 51 2.07 14.36 31.00
N LEU A 52 1.46 14.24 32.18
CA LEU A 52 0.92 15.37 32.97
C LEU A 52 1.92 16.06 33.93
N ASN A 53 3.14 16.44 33.49
CA ASN A 53 3.97 17.36 34.27
C ASN A 53 4.35 18.63 33.48
N LYS A 54 4.57 19.75 34.20
CA LYS A 54 4.85 21.07 33.59
C LYS A 54 6.06 21.06 32.65
N LYS A 55 7.12 20.31 32.99
CA LYS A 55 8.32 20.16 32.14
C LYS A 55 8.03 19.43 30.83
N MET A 56 7.11 18.48 30.82
CA MET A 56 6.71 17.77 29.59
C MET A 56 5.78 18.63 28.73
N ARG A 57 4.97 19.51 29.33
CA ARG A 57 4.18 20.51 28.59
C ARG A 57 5.08 21.50 27.84
N GLU A 58 6.05 22.11 28.51
CA GLU A 58 7.03 23.03 27.89
C GLU A 58 7.82 22.35 26.76
N ARG A 59 8.17 21.07 26.92
CA ARG A 59 8.82 20.29 25.86
C ARG A 59 7.88 19.99 24.70
N PHE A 60 6.62 19.64 24.98
CA PHE A 60 5.62 19.41 23.94
C PHE A 60 5.41 20.65 23.07
N GLU A 61 5.25 21.81 23.70
CA GLU A 61 5.09 23.10 23.00
C GLU A 61 6.32 23.40 22.13
N ARG A 62 7.53 23.15 22.65
CA ARG A 62 8.77 23.27 21.90
C ARG A 62 8.79 22.35 20.67
N GLU A 63 8.49 21.06 20.84
CA GLU A 63 8.52 20.08 19.73
C GLU A 63 7.43 20.34 18.68
N ALA A 64 6.24 20.76 19.10
CA ALA A 64 5.16 21.17 18.19
C ALA A 64 5.57 22.41 17.38
N THR A 65 6.24 23.38 18.02
CA THR A 65 6.79 24.58 17.34
C THR A 65 7.88 24.20 16.34
N ILE A 66 8.81 23.32 16.73
CA ILE A 66 9.87 22.81 15.85
C ILE A 66 9.26 22.10 14.64
N SER A 67 8.26 21.23 14.86
CA SER A 67 7.58 20.50 13.79
C SER A 67 6.85 21.44 12.83
N ALA A 68 6.20 22.49 13.34
CA ALA A 68 5.56 23.50 12.51
C ALA A 68 6.59 24.24 11.63
N LEU A 69 7.70 24.70 12.22
CA LEU A 69 8.77 25.37 11.48
C LEU A 69 9.42 24.47 10.43
N LEU A 70 9.59 23.17 10.73
CA LEU A 70 10.11 22.19 9.77
C LEU A 70 9.13 21.92 8.62
N GLY A 71 7.84 21.76 8.92
CA GLY A 71 6.80 21.53 7.92
C GLY A 71 6.65 22.66 6.90
N GLU A 72 7.01 23.90 7.27
CA GLU A 72 7.05 25.01 6.33
C GLU A 72 8.32 25.02 5.44
N LYS A 73 9.41 24.40 5.88
CA LYS A 73 10.65 24.33 5.10
C LYS A 73 10.66 23.24 4.03
N SER A 74 9.93 22.15 4.25
CA SER A 74 9.96 21.00 3.34
C SER A 74 8.58 20.43 3.09
N ILE A 75 8.25 20.25 1.80
CA ILE A 75 7.03 19.56 1.37
C ILE A 75 7.01 18.10 1.81
N HIS A 76 8.16 17.52 2.15
CA HIS A 76 8.29 16.12 2.57
C HIS A 76 8.12 15.91 4.08
N ILE A 77 7.77 16.96 4.82
CA ILE A 77 7.47 16.92 6.25
C ILE A 77 5.99 17.28 6.44
N VAL A 78 5.32 16.63 7.37
CA VAL A 78 3.94 16.96 7.71
C VAL A 78 3.82 18.37 8.29
N LYS A 79 2.84 19.13 7.82
CA LYS A 79 2.58 20.48 8.33
C LYS A 79 1.80 20.42 9.64
N VAL A 80 2.44 20.80 10.74
CA VAL A 80 1.79 21.10 12.01
C VAL A 80 1.27 22.54 11.96
N ARG A 81 -0.02 22.72 12.24
CA ARG A 81 -0.75 23.99 12.10
C ARG A 81 -1.01 24.67 13.43
N ASP A 82 -1.23 23.89 14.47
CA ASP A 82 -1.66 24.39 15.78
C ASP A 82 -1.35 23.37 16.87
N TYR A 83 -1.34 23.82 18.12
CA TYR A 83 -1.26 22.95 19.28
C TYR A 83 -1.98 23.58 20.48
N GLY A 84 -2.38 22.75 21.43
CA GLY A 84 -3.06 23.23 22.63
C GLY A 84 -3.28 22.13 23.64
N VAL A 85 -4.13 22.42 24.61
CA VAL A 85 -4.61 21.47 25.61
C VAL A 85 -6.12 21.42 25.60
N ASP A 86 -6.68 20.24 25.83
CA ASP A 86 -8.12 20.08 25.97
C ASP A 86 -8.61 20.51 27.38
N GLU A 87 -9.93 20.47 27.62
CA GLU A 87 -10.51 20.80 28.94
C GLU A 87 -9.99 19.93 30.10
N LYS A 88 -9.32 18.81 29.81
CA LYS A 88 -8.70 17.90 30.79
C LYS A 88 -7.17 18.04 30.82
N GLU A 89 -6.66 19.15 30.31
CA GLU A 89 -5.24 19.46 30.16
C GLU A 89 -4.44 18.44 29.33
N VAL A 90 -5.11 17.66 28.47
CA VAL A 90 -4.43 16.71 27.59
C VAL A 90 -3.86 17.48 26.39
N PRO A 91 -2.53 17.44 26.18
CA PRO A 91 -1.92 18.11 25.04
C PRO A 91 -2.35 17.48 23.72
N PHE A 92 -2.61 18.33 22.73
CA PHE A 92 -2.88 17.92 21.37
C PHE A 92 -2.18 18.85 20.39
N TYR A 93 -1.90 18.35 19.19
CA TYR A 93 -1.51 19.19 18.06
C TYR A 93 -2.33 18.82 16.83
N VAL A 94 -2.47 19.81 15.95
CA VAL A 94 -3.24 19.76 14.74
C VAL A 94 -2.28 19.80 13.56
N MET A 95 -2.46 18.88 12.63
CA MET A 95 -1.66 18.77 11.44
C MET A 95 -2.53 18.62 10.19
N GLU A 96 -1.95 18.81 9.01
CA GLU A 96 -2.63 18.50 7.77
C GLU A 96 -3.13 17.04 7.77
N PHE A 97 -4.35 16.83 7.25
CA PHE A 97 -4.87 15.49 7.07
C PHE A 97 -4.27 14.89 5.80
N LEU A 98 -3.53 13.78 5.94
CA LEU A 98 -2.93 13.07 4.83
C LEU A 98 -3.83 11.92 4.40
N GLN A 99 -4.28 11.95 3.14
CA GLN A 99 -5.04 10.86 2.54
C GLN A 99 -4.07 9.96 1.73
N GLY A 100 -3.47 8.99 2.42
CA GLY A 100 -2.49 8.09 1.84
C GLY A 100 -2.24 6.86 2.70
N GLU A 101 -1.24 6.07 2.31
CA GLU A 101 -0.84 4.86 3.03
C GLU A 101 0.56 5.04 3.61
N SER A 102 0.81 4.50 4.79
CA SER A 102 2.18 4.43 5.33
C SER A 102 3.04 3.46 4.52
N ILE A 103 4.37 3.67 4.51
CA ILE A 103 5.30 2.72 3.91
C ILE A 103 5.09 1.31 4.48
N GLY A 104 4.82 1.21 5.80
CA GLY A 104 4.52 -0.06 6.45
C GLY A 104 3.27 -0.76 5.87
N GLU A 105 2.21 0.00 5.55
CA GLU A 105 1.02 -0.55 4.91
C GLU A 105 1.27 -0.95 3.45
N ILE A 106 2.07 -0.17 2.73
CA ILE A 106 2.42 -0.43 1.33
C ILE A 106 3.22 -1.74 1.22
N ILE A 107 4.26 -1.90 2.04
CA ILE A 107 5.19 -3.04 1.95
C ILE A 107 4.68 -4.30 2.61
N LYS A 108 3.64 -4.20 3.46
CA LYS A 108 2.94 -5.34 4.08
C LYS A 108 2.42 -6.35 3.06
N TYR A 109 2.11 -5.89 1.85
CA TYR A 109 1.57 -6.75 0.79
C TYR A 109 2.68 -7.26 -0.14
N HIS A 110 3.54 -6.36 -0.62
CA HIS A 110 4.68 -6.68 -1.48
C HIS A 110 5.81 -5.66 -1.26
N PRO A 111 7.08 -6.07 -1.35
CA PRO A 111 8.19 -5.13 -1.40
C PRO A 111 8.09 -4.18 -2.60
N LEU A 112 8.80 -3.05 -2.52
CA LEU A 112 8.77 -2.03 -3.56
C LEU A 112 9.62 -2.42 -4.77
N PRO A 113 9.11 -2.25 -6.00
CA PRO A 113 9.94 -2.26 -7.19
C PRO A 113 11.01 -1.17 -7.12
N LEU A 114 12.22 -1.46 -7.59
CA LEU A 114 13.37 -0.54 -7.52
C LEU A 114 13.07 0.90 -8.01
N PRO A 115 12.35 1.14 -9.12
CA PRO A 115 12.04 2.51 -9.53
C PRO A 115 11.23 3.30 -8.50
N ARG A 116 10.23 2.65 -7.88
CA ARG A 116 9.41 3.25 -6.82
C ARG A 116 10.23 3.41 -5.54
N PHE A 117 11.07 2.43 -5.20
CA PHE A 117 12.03 2.55 -4.10
C PHE A 117 12.92 3.80 -4.28
N PHE A 118 13.61 3.97 -5.41
CA PHE A 118 14.46 5.16 -5.63
C PHE A 118 13.67 6.48 -5.50
N ASN A 119 12.46 6.52 -6.06
CA ASN A 119 11.62 7.70 -5.96
C ASN A 119 11.26 8.04 -4.50
N LEU A 120 10.72 7.09 -3.75
CA LEU A 120 10.29 7.33 -2.36
C LEU A 120 11.50 7.59 -1.44
N THR A 121 12.59 6.82 -1.59
CA THR A 121 13.82 6.98 -0.80
C THR A 121 14.42 8.37 -1.00
N ARG A 122 14.44 8.91 -2.22
CA ARG A 122 14.87 10.30 -2.50
C ARG A 122 14.03 11.31 -1.71
N GLN A 123 12.70 11.18 -1.77
CA GLN A 123 11.81 12.11 -1.08
C GLN A 123 11.98 12.04 0.45
N ILE A 124 12.20 10.84 0.99
CA ILE A 124 12.53 10.65 2.41
C ILE A 124 13.86 11.34 2.73
N CYS A 125 14.90 11.17 1.89
CA CYS A 125 16.18 11.86 2.06
C CYS A 125 16.01 13.37 2.14
N PHE A 126 15.20 13.99 1.28
CA PHE A 126 14.95 15.43 1.32
C PHE A 126 14.26 15.87 2.62
N GLY A 127 13.31 15.08 3.13
CA GLY A 127 12.67 15.35 4.42
C GLY A 127 13.65 15.27 5.59
N ILE A 128 14.46 14.21 5.65
CA ILE A 128 15.44 14.01 6.73
C ILE A 128 16.56 15.06 6.65
N GLU A 129 17.08 15.34 5.45
CA GLU A 129 18.13 16.33 5.25
C GLU A 129 17.68 17.73 5.69
N CYS A 130 16.43 18.11 5.39
CA CYS A 130 15.86 19.38 5.85
C CYS A 130 15.87 19.50 7.38
N ALA A 131 15.54 18.41 8.09
CA ALA A 131 15.59 18.39 9.56
C ALA A 131 17.02 18.45 10.09
N HIS A 132 17.94 17.69 9.50
CA HIS A 132 19.35 17.65 9.90
C HIS A 132 20.08 18.97 9.67
N LYS A 133 19.74 19.71 8.60
CA LYS A 133 20.23 21.08 8.36
C LYS A 133 19.73 22.07 9.41
N GLY A 134 18.61 21.75 10.06
CA GLY A 134 18.10 22.48 11.20
C GLY A 134 17.18 23.66 10.88
N ILE A 135 16.68 24.25 11.96
CA ILE A 135 15.84 25.45 11.94
C ILE A 135 16.47 26.55 12.78
N ILE A 136 16.18 27.79 12.46
CA ILE A 136 16.54 28.91 13.34
C ILE A 136 15.53 28.90 14.47
N PHE A 137 16.00 28.63 15.68
CA PHE A 137 15.17 28.66 16.89
C PHE A 137 15.89 29.52 17.93
N GLN A 138 15.22 30.56 18.41
CA GLN A 138 15.79 31.53 19.36
C GLN A 138 17.10 32.19 18.88
N GLY A 139 17.26 32.37 17.56
CA GLY A 139 18.44 33.02 16.96
C GLY A 139 19.59 32.08 16.64
N GLU A 140 19.51 30.80 16.99
CA GLU A 140 20.54 29.80 16.73
C GLU A 140 20.07 28.77 15.70
N MET A 141 21.00 28.27 14.87
CA MET A 141 20.72 27.15 13.98
C MET A 141 20.71 25.85 14.80
N CYS A 142 19.56 25.19 14.89
CA CYS A 142 19.37 23.96 15.65
C CYS A 142 19.09 22.78 14.70
N PRO A 143 20.06 21.85 14.50
CA PRO A 143 19.81 20.57 13.84
C PRO A 143 18.75 19.76 14.58
N ILE A 144 17.83 19.14 13.83
CA ILE A 144 16.75 18.32 14.38
C ILE A 144 16.97 16.87 13.99
N ILE A 145 17.02 15.98 14.98
CA ILE A 145 17.11 14.52 14.81
C ILE A 145 15.71 13.95 15.03
N HIS A 146 15.24 13.07 14.16
CA HIS A 146 13.89 12.52 14.21
C HIS A 146 13.71 11.47 15.31
N ARG A 147 14.64 10.52 15.46
CA ARG A 147 14.72 9.46 16.52
C ARG A 147 13.68 8.33 16.46
N ASP A 148 12.74 8.37 15.51
CA ASP A 148 11.68 7.36 15.35
C ASP A 148 11.35 7.17 13.87
N ILE A 149 12.39 7.12 13.03
CA ILE A 149 12.23 6.78 11.62
C ILE A 149 11.83 5.31 11.51
N LYS A 150 10.62 5.07 11.01
CA LYS A 150 10.06 3.72 10.79
C LYS A 150 8.98 3.76 9.72
N PRO A 151 8.60 2.62 9.11
CA PRO A 151 7.66 2.59 8.00
C PRO A 151 6.28 3.20 8.31
N SER A 152 5.81 3.12 9.56
CA SER A 152 4.51 3.69 9.96
C SER A 152 4.51 5.22 10.06
N ASN A 153 5.68 5.87 10.14
CA ASN A 153 5.82 7.32 10.28
C ASN A 153 6.13 8.01 8.94
N ILE A 154 6.08 7.27 7.83
CA ILE A 154 6.34 7.78 6.48
C ILE A 154 5.09 7.49 5.64
N ILE A 155 4.34 8.52 5.29
CA ILE A 155 3.09 8.41 4.51
C ILE A 155 3.37 8.75 3.05
N VAL A 156 2.78 7.99 2.14
CA VAL A 156 2.74 8.28 0.71
C VAL A 156 1.32 8.70 0.34
N ILE A 157 1.17 9.93 -0.13
CA ILE A 157 -0.10 10.46 -0.64
C ILE A 157 -0.04 10.62 -2.16
N GLN A 158 -1.20 10.69 -2.80
CA GLN A 158 -1.28 11.02 -4.22
C GLN A 158 -1.56 12.51 -4.41
N ASP A 159 -0.53 13.24 -4.84
CA ASP A 159 -0.62 14.63 -5.24
C ASP A 159 -0.98 14.74 -6.73
N SER A 160 -1.89 15.66 -7.05
CA SER A 160 -2.40 15.85 -8.41
C SER A 160 -1.36 16.37 -9.42
N GLY A 161 -0.32 17.08 -8.95
CA GLY A 161 0.72 17.65 -9.80
C GLY A 161 2.06 16.90 -9.72
N LEU A 162 2.39 16.35 -8.56
CA LEU A 162 3.68 15.70 -8.28
C LEU A 162 3.63 14.16 -8.34
N GLY A 163 2.43 13.56 -8.38
CA GLY A 163 2.26 12.12 -8.26
C GLY A 163 2.41 11.64 -6.83
N GLU A 164 3.18 10.59 -6.58
CA GLU A 164 3.43 10.12 -5.21
C GLU A 164 4.25 11.15 -4.44
N LEU A 165 3.68 11.67 -3.34
CA LEU A 165 4.37 12.59 -2.42
C LEU A 165 4.57 11.92 -1.06
N VAL A 166 5.81 11.85 -0.62
CA VAL A 166 6.17 11.35 0.71
C VAL A 166 6.06 12.47 1.74
N LYS A 167 5.48 12.13 2.90
CA LYS A 167 5.36 12.97 4.09
C LYS A 167 5.88 12.22 5.31
N ILE A 168 6.91 12.75 5.95
CA ILE A 168 7.44 12.23 7.22
C ILE A 168 6.66 12.85 8.38
N LEU A 169 6.18 11.98 9.27
CA LEU A 169 5.39 12.33 10.46
C LEU A 169 6.27 12.42 11.70
N ASP A 170 5.80 13.15 12.72
CA ASP A 170 6.26 13.01 14.11
C ASP A 170 7.75 13.27 14.38
N PHE A 171 8.32 14.36 13.83
CA PHE A 171 9.65 14.83 14.24
C PHE A 171 9.68 15.18 15.74
N GLY A 172 10.55 14.53 16.51
CA GLY A 172 10.91 14.97 17.87
C GLY A 172 9.88 14.76 18.98
N ILE A 173 8.63 14.37 18.66
CA ILE A 173 7.57 14.16 19.67
C ILE A 173 7.85 12.90 20.54
N ALA A 174 8.71 11.99 20.09
CA ALA A 174 9.08 10.77 20.82
C ALA A 174 9.95 11.02 22.08
N LYS A 175 10.59 12.18 22.23
CA LYS A 175 11.35 12.50 23.46
C LYS A 175 10.45 12.75 24.67
N LEU A 176 9.15 12.96 24.48
CA LEU A 176 8.20 13.16 25.59
C LEU A 176 8.11 11.96 26.55
N ILE A 177 8.57 10.78 26.13
CA ILE A 177 8.44 9.54 26.91
C ILE A 177 9.76 9.11 27.58
N GLN A 178 10.91 9.62 27.11
CA GLN A 178 12.23 9.05 27.44
C GLN A 178 12.98 9.68 28.63
N SER A 179 12.40 10.62 29.38
CA SER A 179 13.06 11.18 30.57
C SER A 179 12.49 10.68 31.90
N GLY A 180 12.10 9.40 31.96
CA GLY A 180 11.67 8.73 33.19
C GLY A 180 12.05 7.25 33.19
N GLU A 181 12.65 6.78 34.29
CA GLU A 181 13.23 5.44 34.50
C GLU A 181 12.25 4.25 34.46
N SER A 182 11.03 4.37 33.96
CA SER A 182 10.08 3.25 34.01
C SER A 182 8.97 3.36 32.99
N GLN A 183 9.12 2.78 31.80
CA GLN A 183 8.02 2.20 31.00
C GLN A 183 8.54 1.11 30.03
N THR A 184 8.69 -0.12 30.53
CA THR A 184 9.27 -1.28 29.83
C THR A 184 8.28 -2.13 29.02
N GLN A 185 7.01 -1.76 28.84
CA GLN A 185 5.99 -2.70 28.32
C GLN A 185 5.25 -2.32 27.01
N SER A 186 5.43 -1.13 26.44
CA SER A 186 4.75 -0.74 25.17
C SER A 186 5.72 -0.37 24.02
N PHE A 187 7.02 -0.62 24.22
CA PHE A 187 8.12 -0.16 23.35
C PHE A 187 8.49 -1.13 22.21
N MET A 188 7.82 -2.29 22.13
CA MET A 188 8.31 -3.46 21.39
C MET A 188 8.46 -3.25 19.87
N GLY A 189 7.61 -2.43 19.24
CA GLY A 189 7.62 -2.18 17.80
C GLY A 189 8.55 -1.07 17.31
N THR A 190 8.93 -0.11 18.17
CA THR A 190 9.93 0.93 17.83
C THR A 190 11.36 0.40 17.98
N LEU A 191 11.58 -0.55 18.90
CA LEU A 191 12.92 -1.11 19.13
C LEU A 191 13.55 -1.70 17.88
N ALA A 192 12.74 -2.26 16.97
CA ALA A 192 13.20 -2.83 15.69
C ALA A 192 13.95 -1.85 14.78
N TYR A 193 13.79 -0.54 15.01
CA TYR A 193 14.39 0.52 14.21
C TYR A 193 15.37 1.39 15.00
N CYS A 194 15.55 1.15 16.31
CA CYS A 194 16.45 1.93 17.15
C CYS A 194 17.92 1.67 16.78
N SER A 195 18.72 2.73 16.75
CA SER A 195 20.17 2.59 16.64
C SER A 195 20.80 2.06 17.95
N PRO A 196 21.96 1.39 17.88
CA PRO A 196 22.66 0.89 19.07
C PRO A 196 22.83 1.96 20.16
N GLU A 197 23.33 3.14 19.78
CA GLU A 197 23.54 4.25 20.71
C GLU A 197 22.24 4.81 21.32
N GLN A 198 21.11 4.70 20.60
CA GLN A 198 19.79 5.05 21.12
C GLN A 198 19.29 4.03 22.14
N MET A 199 19.61 2.74 21.97
CA MET A 199 19.29 1.71 22.97
C MET A 199 20.15 1.85 24.23
N GLU A 200 21.38 2.34 24.10
CA GLU A 200 22.28 2.63 25.23
C GLU A 200 21.95 3.95 25.95
N GLY A 201 21.03 4.76 25.41
CA GLY A 201 20.69 6.07 25.96
C GLY A 201 21.82 7.10 25.86
N LYS A 202 22.73 6.94 24.90
CA LYS A 202 23.81 7.90 24.62
C LYS A 202 23.25 9.15 23.95
N GLU A 203 24.06 10.22 23.95
CA GLU A 203 23.76 11.39 23.13
C GLU A 203 23.74 10.99 21.65
N LEU A 204 22.65 11.38 20.97
CA LEU A 204 22.40 11.03 19.58
C LEU A 204 22.81 12.19 18.69
N ASP A 205 23.33 11.84 17.51
CA ASP A 205 23.44 12.75 16.39
C ASP A 205 22.56 12.27 15.22
N HIS A 206 22.63 12.98 14.10
CA HIS A 206 21.83 12.70 12.91
C HIS A 206 22.10 11.31 12.30
N ARG A 207 23.22 10.65 12.64
CA ARG A 207 23.57 9.31 12.15
C ARG A 207 22.75 8.21 12.82
N SER A 208 22.05 8.52 13.92
CA SER A 208 21.04 7.62 14.48
C SER A 208 19.84 7.47 13.53
N ASP A 209 19.37 8.56 12.90
CA ASP A 209 18.31 8.48 11.90
C ASP A 209 18.75 7.72 10.65
N ILE A 210 20.03 7.83 10.27
CA ILE A 210 20.61 7.09 9.13
C ILE A 210 20.54 5.58 9.37
N TYR A 211 20.80 5.13 10.60
CA TYR A 211 20.66 3.71 10.96
C TYR A 211 19.22 3.23 10.82
N SER A 212 18.28 3.95 11.44
CA SER A 212 16.85 3.64 11.34
C SER A 212 16.36 3.66 9.89
N PHE A 213 16.83 4.62 9.09
CA PHE A 213 16.51 4.70 7.67
C PHE A 213 17.11 3.55 6.86
N GLY A 214 18.31 3.07 7.22
CA GLY A 214 18.89 1.84 6.66
C GLY A 214 17.97 0.63 6.83
N ILE A 215 17.35 0.49 8.00
CA ILE A 215 16.38 -0.57 8.28
C ILE A 215 15.14 -0.41 7.41
N VAL A 216 14.61 0.81 7.30
CA VAL A 216 13.46 1.12 6.44
C VAL A 216 13.78 0.82 4.97
N MET A 217 14.95 1.22 4.46
CA MET A 217 15.36 0.94 3.07
C MET A 217 15.47 -0.56 2.80
N TYR A 218 16.03 -1.33 3.75
CA TYR A 218 16.08 -2.78 3.66
C TYR A 218 14.67 -3.37 3.55
N GLU A 219 13.79 -3.01 4.49
CA GLU A 219 12.41 -3.52 4.54
C GLU A 219 11.60 -3.11 3.31
N MET A 220 11.83 -1.91 2.76
CA MET A 220 11.22 -1.47 1.50
C MET A 220 11.56 -2.39 0.33
N ILE A 221 12.75 -2.98 0.30
CA ILE A 221 13.22 -3.83 -0.79
C ILE A 221 12.87 -5.31 -0.56
N THR A 222 12.89 -5.77 0.70
CA THR A 222 12.75 -7.19 1.04
C THR A 222 11.38 -7.55 1.59
N GLY A 223 10.64 -6.58 2.13
CA GLY A 223 9.40 -6.79 2.89
C GLY A 223 9.61 -7.29 4.31
N GLU A 224 10.85 -7.45 4.76
CA GLU A 224 11.19 -7.93 6.11
C GLU A 224 12.29 -7.07 6.73
N THR A 225 12.37 -7.00 8.07
CA THR A 225 13.47 -6.30 8.75
C THR A 225 14.80 -7.05 8.56
N PRO A 226 15.97 -6.38 8.58
CA PRO A 226 17.27 -7.03 8.42
C PRO A 226 17.72 -7.82 9.66
N LEU A 227 17.14 -7.54 10.83
CA LEU A 227 17.49 -8.10 12.13
C LEU A 227 16.30 -8.81 12.75
N PHE A 228 16.55 -9.95 13.41
CA PHE A 228 15.54 -10.81 14.01
C PHE A 228 16.00 -11.26 15.40
N PRO A 229 15.41 -10.73 16.48
CA PRO A 229 15.73 -11.18 17.81
C PRO A 229 15.01 -12.50 18.13
N ASP A 230 15.64 -13.33 18.97
CA ASP A 230 15.05 -14.60 19.42
C ASP A 230 13.75 -14.40 20.21
N ASN A 231 13.65 -13.26 20.88
CA ASN A 231 12.44 -12.80 21.53
C ASN A 231 12.31 -11.29 21.37
N SER A 232 11.07 -10.80 21.37
CA SER A 232 10.81 -9.37 21.17
C SER A 232 11.10 -8.51 22.41
N SER A 233 11.87 -8.98 23.38
CA SER A 233 12.22 -8.16 24.56
C SER A 233 13.23 -7.06 24.21
N PHE A 234 13.39 -6.09 25.10
CA PHE A 234 14.45 -5.09 24.98
C PHE A 234 15.83 -5.75 24.87
N GLY A 235 16.11 -6.79 25.66
CA GLY A 235 17.39 -7.50 25.63
C GLY A 235 17.64 -8.21 24.29
N GLY A 236 16.62 -8.85 23.72
CA GLY A 236 16.72 -9.50 22.41
C GLY A 236 16.98 -8.49 21.29
N TRP A 237 16.26 -7.36 21.28
CA TRP A 237 16.53 -6.27 20.34
C TRP A 237 17.93 -5.67 20.55
N TYR A 238 18.33 -5.46 21.81
CA TYR A 238 19.65 -4.92 22.15
C TYR A 238 20.75 -5.80 21.56
N GLU A 239 20.66 -7.11 21.76
CA GLU A 239 21.62 -8.08 21.26
C GLU A 239 21.76 -8.02 19.73
N VAL A 240 20.65 -8.06 18.99
CA VAL A 240 20.73 -8.04 17.51
C VAL A 240 21.18 -6.70 16.96
N HIS A 241 20.80 -5.59 17.58
CA HIS A 241 21.27 -4.28 17.14
C HIS A 241 22.76 -4.09 17.39
N HIS A 242 23.36 -4.66 18.45
CA HIS A 242 24.78 -4.50 18.76
C HIS A 242 25.69 -5.54 18.10
N TYR A 243 25.26 -6.80 18.00
CA TYR A 243 26.17 -7.91 17.71
C TYR A 243 25.79 -8.73 16.49
N ALA A 244 24.51 -8.74 16.08
CA ALA A 244 24.10 -9.52 14.91
C ALA A 244 24.40 -8.80 13.60
N GLU A 245 24.84 -9.57 12.60
CA GLU A 245 24.95 -9.11 11.24
C GLU A 245 23.56 -9.01 10.58
N PRO A 246 23.29 -7.95 9.79
CA PRO A 246 22.08 -7.89 8.96
C PRO A 246 21.98 -9.08 8.02
N ARG A 247 20.76 -9.58 7.78
CA ARG A 247 20.54 -10.61 6.75
C ARG A 247 20.98 -10.09 5.38
N ALA A 248 21.77 -10.89 4.66
CA ALA A 248 22.14 -10.61 3.28
C ALA A 248 20.91 -10.50 2.37
N PHE A 249 21.01 -9.69 1.33
CA PHE A 249 19.94 -9.60 0.34
C PHE A 249 19.84 -10.90 -0.47
N ASN A 250 18.62 -11.28 -0.84
CA ASN A 250 18.43 -12.42 -1.72
C ASN A 250 19.01 -12.09 -3.11
N PRO A 251 19.94 -12.90 -3.67
CA PRO A 251 20.53 -12.64 -4.98
C PRO A 251 19.51 -12.48 -6.13
N SER A 252 18.31 -13.06 -5.97
CA SER A 252 17.22 -12.91 -6.95
C SER A 252 16.66 -11.49 -7.07
N LEU A 253 16.92 -10.61 -6.11
CA LEU A 253 16.51 -9.20 -6.16
C LEU A 253 17.32 -8.37 -7.17
N GLN A 254 18.45 -8.90 -7.65
CA GLN A 254 19.32 -8.25 -8.65
C GLN A 254 19.66 -6.79 -8.30
N LEU A 255 19.97 -6.54 -7.03
CA LEU A 255 20.33 -5.22 -6.56
C LEU A 255 21.70 -4.82 -7.11
N PRO A 256 21.92 -3.54 -7.48
CA PRO A 256 23.27 -3.03 -7.68
C PRO A 256 24.11 -3.28 -6.43
N PRO A 257 25.32 -3.84 -6.54
CA PRO A 257 26.17 -4.12 -5.37
C PRO A 257 26.43 -2.88 -4.51
N GLU A 258 26.56 -1.71 -5.15
CA GLU A 258 26.73 -0.43 -4.48
C GLU A 258 25.50 -0.02 -3.64
N LEU A 259 24.28 -0.38 -4.07
CA LEU A 259 23.06 -0.13 -3.31
C LEU A 259 22.98 -1.03 -2.07
N GLU A 260 23.30 -2.32 -2.23
CA GLU A 260 23.37 -3.27 -1.13
C GLU A 260 24.40 -2.80 -0.09
N GLN A 261 25.62 -2.45 -0.53
CA GLN A 261 26.67 -1.94 0.34
C GLN A 261 26.26 -0.66 1.06
N LEU A 262 25.57 0.27 0.38
CA LEU A 262 25.06 1.49 1.01
C LEU A 262 24.08 1.18 2.15
N ILE A 263 23.10 0.31 1.90
CA ILE A 263 22.09 -0.03 2.91
C ILE A 263 22.77 -0.72 4.10
N LEU A 264 23.66 -1.68 3.85
CA LEU A 264 24.42 -2.35 4.91
C LEU A 264 25.32 -1.38 5.69
N ARG A 265 25.93 -0.41 5.02
CA ARG A 265 26.74 0.64 5.67
C ARG A 265 25.90 1.56 6.55
N CYS A 266 24.65 1.83 6.20
CA CYS A 266 23.73 2.54 7.11
C CYS A 266 23.49 1.76 8.41
N LEU A 267 23.52 0.42 8.34
CA LEU A 267 23.33 -0.49 9.48
C LEU A 267 24.62 -0.76 10.28
N ALA A 268 25.72 -0.07 9.98
CA ALA A 268 26.96 -0.21 10.73
C ALA A 268 26.75 0.15 12.20
N LYS A 269 27.35 -0.65 13.10
CA LYS A 269 27.12 -0.54 14.55
C LYS A 269 27.68 0.77 15.09
N ALA A 270 28.92 1.11 14.70
CA ALA A 270 29.53 2.38 15.03
C ALA A 270 29.00 3.52 14.13
N PRO A 271 28.55 4.66 14.69
CA PRO A 271 28.10 5.81 13.90
C PRO A 271 29.16 6.36 12.93
N SER A 272 30.45 6.23 13.25
CA SER A 272 31.56 6.65 12.37
C SER A 272 31.62 5.90 11.05
N ASP A 273 31.08 4.69 11.01
CA ASP A 273 31.21 3.79 9.86
C ASP A 273 29.99 3.89 8.93
N ARG A 274 28.97 4.66 9.33
CA ARG A 274 27.78 4.97 8.55
C ARG A 274 28.08 6.09 7.53
N PRO A 275 27.23 6.32 6.52
CA PRO A 275 27.23 7.59 5.81
C PRO A 275 27.16 8.76 6.82
N GLN A 276 27.96 9.80 6.60
CA GLN A 276 28.07 10.91 7.55
C GLN A 276 26.98 11.96 7.32
N SER A 277 26.24 11.87 6.22
CA SER A 277 25.03 12.65 5.98
C SER A 277 24.01 11.85 5.16
N VAL A 278 22.74 12.23 5.24
CA VAL A 278 21.71 11.72 4.31
C VAL A 278 21.97 12.19 2.88
N THR A 279 22.68 13.30 2.69
CA THR A 279 23.15 13.76 1.38
C THR A 279 24.08 12.74 0.73
N ASP A 280 24.94 12.06 1.50
CA ASP A 280 25.82 10.99 0.98
C ASP A 280 24.99 9.82 0.40
N ILE A 281 23.87 9.51 1.04
CA ILE A 281 22.91 8.49 0.59
C ILE A 281 22.26 8.96 -0.71
N LEU A 282 21.73 10.18 -0.73
CA LEU A 282 21.06 10.77 -1.88
C LEU A 282 21.98 10.80 -3.12
N GLN A 283 23.22 11.26 -2.97
CA GLN A 283 24.19 11.34 -4.06
C GLN A 283 24.49 9.96 -4.68
N LEU A 284 24.56 8.91 -3.86
CA LEU A 284 24.74 7.56 -4.38
C LEU A 284 23.48 7.06 -5.09
N LEU A 285 22.29 7.30 -4.54
CA LEU A 285 21.03 6.92 -5.17
C LEU A 285 20.84 7.60 -6.54
N GLU A 286 21.19 8.88 -6.65
CA GLU A 286 21.13 9.63 -7.91
C GLU A 286 22.11 9.11 -8.97
N ARG A 287 23.27 8.60 -8.53
CA ARG A 287 24.24 7.93 -9.43
C ARG A 287 23.73 6.57 -9.90
N LEU A 288 23.05 5.83 -9.03
CA LEU A 288 22.59 4.46 -9.29
C LEU A 288 21.29 4.39 -10.08
N GLU A 289 20.37 5.33 -9.89
CA GLU A 289 19.04 5.29 -10.53
C GLU A 289 19.11 5.22 -12.08
N PRO A 290 19.96 6.00 -12.78
CA PRO A 290 20.12 5.86 -14.23
C PRO A 290 20.64 4.47 -14.63
N LEU A 291 21.56 3.90 -13.85
CA LEU A 291 22.14 2.58 -14.12
C LEU A 291 21.10 1.47 -13.95
N VAL A 292 20.21 1.59 -12.98
CA VAL A 292 19.10 0.64 -12.78
C VAL A 292 18.04 0.81 -13.88
N LYS A 293 17.75 2.04 -14.31
CA LYS A 293 16.87 2.29 -15.47
C LYS A 293 17.47 1.73 -16.77
N ASN A 294 18.80 1.73 -16.91
CA ASN A 294 19.50 1.25 -18.10
C ASN A 294 19.79 -0.28 -18.09
N ASN A 295 19.94 -0.90 -16.90
CA ASN A 295 20.17 -2.34 -16.72
C ASN A 295 18.88 -3.17 -16.60
N GLN A 296 17.71 -2.53 -16.48
CA GLN A 296 16.49 -3.18 -16.93
C GLN A 296 16.64 -3.36 -18.43
N PRO A 297 16.61 -4.59 -18.99
CA PRO A 297 16.75 -4.77 -20.42
C PRO A 297 15.73 -3.90 -21.12
N ASN A 298 16.24 -2.94 -21.90
CA ASN A 298 15.48 -2.09 -22.80
C ASN A 298 14.63 -2.99 -23.71
N LYS A 299 13.42 -3.33 -23.28
CA LYS A 299 12.36 -3.81 -24.17
C LYS A 299 11.86 -2.70 -25.11
N LEU A 300 12.37 -1.48 -24.95
CA LEU A 300 12.03 -0.30 -25.74
C LEU A 300 12.97 0.01 -26.92
N ASN A 301 14.16 -0.62 -27.03
CA ASN A 301 15.08 -0.34 -28.16
C ASN A 301 14.97 -1.32 -29.35
N ARG A 302 13.87 -2.06 -29.49
CA ARG A 302 13.46 -2.68 -30.77
C ARG A 302 12.29 -1.97 -31.47
N ILE A 303 11.96 -0.76 -31.03
CA ILE A 303 10.88 0.06 -31.62
C ILE A 303 11.45 1.28 -32.37
N GLY A 304 12.76 1.53 -32.27
CA GLY A 304 13.46 2.65 -32.92
C GLY A 304 13.59 2.57 -34.45
N GLU A 305 13.20 1.46 -35.09
CA GLU A 305 13.16 1.34 -36.56
C GLU A 305 11.73 1.36 -37.15
N ILE A 306 10.69 1.53 -36.32
CA ILE A 306 9.28 1.50 -36.81
C ILE A 306 8.57 2.86 -36.64
N VAL A 307 9.10 3.78 -35.84
CA VAL A 307 8.50 5.12 -35.64
C VAL A 307 9.09 6.15 -36.61
N GLN A 308 8.80 5.97 -37.90
CA GLN A 308 8.88 7.05 -38.89
C GLN A 308 7.55 7.31 -39.62
N LYS A 309 6.45 6.74 -39.13
CA LYS A 309 5.11 7.09 -39.57
C LYS A 309 4.19 7.10 -38.36
N ILE A 310 3.19 7.97 -38.40
CA ILE A 310 2.22 8.27 -37.34
C ILE A 310 2.70 9.40 -36.40
N ASP A 311 3.03 10.54 -37.00
CA ASP A 311 2.40 11.79 -36.55
C ASP A 311 1.06 11.92 -37.28
N ASP A 312 0.16 12.68 -36.67
CA ASP A 312 -1.24 12.95 -37.04
C ASP A 312 -2.26 11.98 -36.43
N TYR A 313 -2.84 12.37 -35.30
CA TYR A 313 -4.26 12.71 -35.19
C TYR A 313 -4.58 13.12 -33.74
N THR A 314 -4.62 14.43 -33.56
CA THR A 314 -5.34 15.08 -32.48
C THR A 314 -6.85 15.05 -32.79
N THR A 315 -7.67 14.94 -31.73
CA THR A 315 -9.01 15.59 -31.60
C THR A 315 -10.31 14.77 -31.86
N LYS A 316 -11.13 14.72 -30.79
CA LYS A 316 -12.62 14.78 -30.67
C LYS A 316 -13.56 13.78 -31.38
N THR A 317 -14.39 13.17 -30.52
CA THR A 317 -15.86 12.90 -30.66
C THR A 317 -16.58 13.27 -31.96
N LYS A 318 -17.27 12.29 -32.59
CA LYS A 318 -18.75 12.23 -32.75
C LYS A 318 -19.26 11.01 -33.55
N THR A 319 -20.35 10.43 -33.02
CA THR A 319 -21.55 9.79 -33.63
C THR A 319 -21.53 9.07 -35.00
N LEU A 320 -22.02 7.82 -34.94
CA LEU A 320 -22.88 7.05 -35.86
C LEU A 320 -23.39 7.77 -37.13
N ASP A 321 -23.13 7.24 -38.33
CA ASP A 321 -24.08 6.37 -39.07
C ASP A 321 -23.51 5.90 -40.43
N ASP A 322 -24.05 4.75 -40.87
CA ASP A 322 -24.12 4.14 -42.20
C ASP A 322 -22.87 3.88 -43.05
N LEU A 323 -22.62 2.58 -43.31
CA LEU A 323 -22.70 2.01 -44.66
C LEU A 323 -22.65 0.47 -44.63
N ASP A 324 -23.74 -0.09 -45.14
CA ASP A 324 -24.01 -1.49 -45.37
C ASP A 324 -23.08 -2.07 -46.46
N ARG A 325 -22.53 -3.28 -46.22
CA ARG A 325 -22.06 -4.23 -47.26
C ARG A 325 -21.70 -5.56 -46.61
N THR A 326 -22.66 -6.48 -46.66
CA THR A 326 -22.51 -7.95 -46.73
C THR A 326 -21.09 -8.49 -46.56
N SER A 327 -20.76 -8.88 -45.32
CA SER A 327 -19.76 -9.89 -45.03
C SER A 327 -20.39 -10.92 -44.09
N VAL A 328 -20.14 -12.20 -44.37
CA VAL A 328 -20.66 -13.32 -43.58
C VAL A 328 -20.27 -13.08 -42.12
N ALA A 329 -21.27 -12.82 -41.27
CA ALA A 329 -21.05 -12.38 -39.90
C ALA A 329 -20.37 -13.50 -39.09
N VAL A 330 -19.07 -13.34 -38.84
CA VAL A 330 -18.38 -14.10 -37.81
C VAL A 330 -19.03 -13.72 -36.47
N PRO A 331 -19.59 -14.67 -35.71
CA PRO A 331 -20.29 -14.33 -34.48
C PRO A 331 -19.35 -13.59 -33.53
N SER A 332 -19.80 -12.46 -32.99
CA SER A 332 -19.01 -11.72 -32.00
C SER A 332 -18.79 -12.57 -30.75
N THR A 333 -17.72 -12.31 -29.99
CA THR A 333 -17.43 -13.01 -28.73
C THR A 333 -18.60 -12.94 -27.74
N LYS A 334 -19.39 -11.87 -27.80
CA LYS A 334 -20.64 -11.70 -27.05
C LYS A 334 -21.73 -12.70 -27.50
N ASP A 335 -21.88 -12.91 -28.81
CA ASP A 335 -22.84 -13.88 -29.35
C ASP A 335 -22.48 -15.32 -28.97
N ILE A 336 -21.18 -15.64 -28.96
CA ILE A 336 -20.68 -16.94 -28.51
C ILE A 336 -21.00 -17.14 -27.01
N CYS A 337 -20.80 -16.10 -26.19
CA CYS A 337 -21.14 -16.17 -24.77
C CYS A 337 -22.65 -16.35 -24.54
N LEU A 338 -23.51 -15.63 -25.28
CA LEU A 338 -24.96 -15.73 -25.14
C LEU A 338 -25.52 -17.07 -25.64
N LYS A 339 -24.87 -17.71 -26.62
CA LYS A 339 -25.25 -19.05 -27.11
C LYS A 339 -24.65 -20.18 -26.27
N SER A 340 -23.81 -19.87 -25.29
CA SER A 340 -23.18 -20.89 -24.45
C SER A 340 -24.20 -21.56 -23.54
N SER A 341 -24.08 -22.89 -23.39
CA SER A 341 -24.94 -23.70 -22.52
C SER A 341 -24.21 -24.15 -21.25
N TRP A 342 -24.93 -24.16 -20.12
CA TRP A 342 -24.47 -24.61 -18.83
C TRP A 342 -23.95 -26.05 -18.93
N PRO A 343 -22.73 -26.33 -18.44
CA PRO A 343 -22.12 -27.64 -18.65
C PRO A 343 -22.85 -28.74 -17.88
N GLU A 344 -23.02 -29.90 -18.51
CA GLU A 344 -23.71 -31.05 -17.90
C GLU A 344 -22.96 -31.63 -16.69
N ASP A 345 -21.63 -31.46 -16.64
CA ASP A 345 -20.78 -31.90 -15.53
C ASP A 345 -20.88 -31.00 -14.29
N LYS A 346 -21.67 -29.91 -14.36
CA LYS A 346 -21.80 -28.93 -13.27
C LYS A 346 -23.18 -28.97 -12.64
N PRO A 347 -23.27 -29.03 -11.30
CA PRO A 347 -24.57 -29.03 -10.63
C PRO A 347 -25.30 -27.71 -10.90
N ARG A 348 -26.63 -27.79 -11.02
CA ARG A 348 -27.49 -26.61 -11.11
C ARG A 348 -27.70 -26.01 -9.73
N GLN A 349 -26.70 -25.27 -9.27
CA GLN A 349 -26.66 -24.63 -7.96
C GLN A 349 -26.00 -23.26 -8.08
N LYS A 350 -26.13 -22.40 -7.07
CA LYS A 350 -25.56 -21.05 -7.04
C LYS A 350 -24.04 -21.03 -6.93
N ILE A 351 -23.36 -21.51 -7.97
CA ILE A 351 -21.91 -21.67 -8.04
C ILE A 351 -21.30 -20.71 -9.05
N VAL A 352 -19.99 -20.52 -8.91
CA VAL A 352 -19.15 -19.87 -9.90
C VAL A 352 -17.96 -20.75 -10.22
N PHE A 353 -17.56 -20.79 -11.50
CA PHE A 353 -16.32 -21.41 -11.91
C PHE A 353 -15.72 -20.73 -13.14
N PRO A 354 -14.40 -20.83 -13.33
CA PRO A 354 -13.73 -20.24 -14.47
C PRO A 354 -13.71 -21.20 -15.67
N ARG A 355 -13.86 -20.68 -16.89
CA ARG A 355 -13.73 -21.45 -18.14
C ARG A 355 -13.17 -20.58 -19.27
N CYS A 356 -12.31 -21.16 -20.11
CA CYS A 356 -11.84 -20.47 -21.31
C CYS A 356 -12.86 -20.68 -22.43
N ILE A 357 -13.23 -19.61 -23.14
CA ILE A 357 -14.07 -19.65 -24.33
C ILE A 357 -13.16 -19.43 -25.54
N LYS A 358 -13.33 -20.24 -26.58
CA LYS A 358 -12.65 -20.05 -27.87
C LYS A 358 -13.60 -19.29 -28.80
N ALA A 359 -13.10 -18.22 -29.40
CA ALA A 359 -13.78 -17.41 -30.39
C ALA A 359 -12.85 -17.19 -31.60
N ALA A 360 -13.36 -16.56 -32.65
CA ALA A 360 -12.59 -16.35 -33.89
C ALA A 360 -11.39 -15.40 -33.70
N ASP A 361 -11.49 -14.50 -32.73
CA ASP A 361 -10.53 -13.48 -32.31
C ASP A 361 -9.57 -13.96 -31.20
N GLY A 362 -9.74 -15.19 -30.68
CA GLY A 362 -8.81 -15.78 -29.73
C GLY A 362 -9.46 -16.61 -28.61
N VAL A 363 -8.71 -16.82 -27.53
CA VAL A 363 -9.20 -17.50 -26.33
C VAL A 363 -9.36 -16.47 -25.22
N PHE A 364 -10.54 -16.44 -24.62
CA PHE A 364 -10.87 -15.48 -23.56
C PHE A 364 -11.20 -16.19 -22.25
N ALA A 365 -10.84 -15.55 -21.14
CA ALA A 365 -11.20 -16.02 -19.81
C ALA A 365 -12.65 -15.63 -19.48
N SER A 366 -13.36 -16.53 -18.78
CA SER A 366 -14.72 -16.25 -18.36
C SER A 366 -15.05 -16.86 -17.00
N LEU A 367 -15.93 -16.19 -16.25
CA LEU A 367 -16.61 -16.70 -15.07
C LEU A 367 -18.02 -17.11 -15.44
N TRP A 368 -18.40 -18.32 -15.06
CA TRP A 368 -19.72 -18.88 -15.29
C TRP A 368 -20.45 -18.88 -13.98
N VAL A 369 -21.52 -18.09 -13.89
CA VAL A 369 -22.21 -17.79 -12.64
C VAL A 369 -23.65 -18.23 -12.75
N MET A 370 -24.09 -19.08 -11.82
CA MET A 370 -25.50 -19.43 -11.70
C MET A 370 -26.12 -18.71 -10.50
N LEU A 371 -27.25 -18.04 -10.72
CA LEU A 371 -28.00 -17.25 -9.74
C LEU A 371 -29.50 -17.54 -9.87
N ASP A 372 -30.32 -16.98 -8.97
CA ASP A 372 -31.76 -16.89 -9.23
C ASP A 372 -31.98 -15.94 -10.43
N ARG A 373 -32.95 -16.24 -11.29
CA ARG A 373 -33.26 -15.40 -12.47
C ARG A 373 -33.49 -13.94 -12.08
N GLU A 374 -34.15 -13.70 -10.96
CA GLU A 374 -34.45 -12.37 -10.43
C GLU A 374 -33.20 -11.58 -9.98
N ASP A 375 -32.12 -12.26 -9.59
CA ASP A 375 -30.86 -11.62 -9.20
C ASP A 375 -30.09 -11.08 -10.42
N ILE A 376 -30.21 -11.72 -11.59
CA ILE A 376 -29.36 -11.46 -12.77
C ILE A 376 -29.42 -10.00 -13.23
N PRO A 377 -30.59 -9.37 -13.45
CA PRO A 377 -30.65 -7.98 -13.90
C PRO A 377 -29.93 -7.02 -12.97
N VAL A 378 -30.01 -7.27 -11.66
CA VAL A 378 -29.35 -6.44 -10.63
C VAL A 378 -27.84 -6.63 -10.67
N ARG A 379 -27.37 -7.87 -10.86
CA ARG A 379 -25.94 -8.19 -10.91
C ARG A 379 -25.25 -7.67 -12.18
N VAL A 380 -25.97 -7.57 -13.29
CA VAL A 380 -25.46 -7.03 -14.56
C VAL A 380 -25.08 -5.55 -14.44
N VAL A 381 -25.88 -4.76 -13.72
CA VAL A 381 -25.66 -3.32 -13.51
C VAL A 381 -24.90 -2.99 -12.22
N SER A 382 -24.49 -4.00 -11.44
CA SER A 382 -23.77 -3.80 -10.18
C SER A 382 -22.35 -3.24 -10.41
N VAL A 383 -21.84 -2.51 -9.42
CA VAL A 383 -20.44 -2.09 -9.39
C VAL A 383 -19.55 -3.33 -9.33
N ARG A 384 -18.54 -3.35 -10.19
CA ARG A 384 -17.61 -4.48 -10.34
C ARG A 384 -16.29 -4.16 -9.66
N TYR A 385 -15.90 -5.02 -8.73
CA TYR A 385 -14.56 -5.04 -8.16
C TYR A 385 -13.88 -6.35 -8.50
N ASN A 386 -12.59 -6.30 -8.83
CA ASN A 386 -11.79 -7.50 -9.03
C ASN A 386 -10.38 -7.37 -8.47
N GLN A 387 -9.88 -8.47 -7.93
CA GLN A 387 -8.56 -8.58 -7.33
C GLN A 387 -8.08 -10.04 -7.42
N PHE A 388 -6.77 -10.24 -7.52
CA PHE A 388 -6.16 -11.56 -7.42
C PHE A 388 -5.24 -11.64 -6.21
N LEU A 389 -5.26 -12.77 -5.50
CA LEU A 389 -4.33 -13.08 -4.42
C LEU A 389 -3.52 -14.31 -4.82
N PHE A 390 -2.22 -14.29 -4.57
CA PHE A 390 -1.35 -15.44 -4.81
C PHE A 390 -0.79 -16.00 -3.51
N LEU A 391 -0.72 -17.33 -3.45
CA LEU A 391 -0.09 -18.06 -2.37
C LEU A 391 0.93 -19.05 -2.98
N PRO A 392 2.25 -18.79 -2.86
CA PRO A 392 3.28 -19.64 -3.48
C PRO A 392 3.50 -20.95 -2.72
N THR A 393 3.29 -20.97 -1.40
CA THR A 393 3.51 -22.14 -0.52
C THR A 393 2.31 -22.37 0.41
N PRO A 394 1.99 -23.62 0.79
CA PRO A 394 2.70 -24.85 0.45
C PRO A 394 2.45 -25.34 -0.99
N HIS A 395 1.39 -24.87 -1.65
CA HIS A 395 1.05 -25.21 -3.03
C HIS A 395 0.65 -23.95 -3.81
N PRO A 396 1.30 -23.63 -4.96
CA PRO A 396 1.02 -22.43 -5.75
C PRO A 396 -0.44 -22.33 -6.18
N MET A 397 -1.15 -21.33 -5.65
CA MET A 397 -2.57 -21.14 -5.92
C MET A 397 -2.90 -19.66 -6.00
N ILE A 398 -3.73 -19.30 -6.98
CA ILE A 398 -4.33 -17.97 -7.08
C ILE A 398 -5.78 -18.04 -6.62
N LEU A 399 -6.20 -17.07 -5.82
CA LEU A 399 -7.59 -16.74 -5.60
C LEU A 399 -7.95 -15.52 -6.46
N TRP A 400 -8.77 -15.77 -7.47
CA TRP A 400 -9.40 -14.77 -8.32
C TRP A 400 -10.71 -14.32 -7.66
N ILE A 401 -10.75 -13.05 -7.25
CA ILE A 401 -11.89 -12.44 -6.57
C ILE A 401 -12.59 -11.51 -7.55
N THR A 402 -13.88 -11.75 -7.76
CA THR A 402 -14.79 -10.81 -8.40
C THR A 402 -15.96 -10.53 -7.47
N VAL A 403 -16.34 -9.26 -7.32
CA VAL A 403 -17.49 -8.84 -6.51
C VAL A 403 -18.42 -8.01 -7.37
N LEU A 404 -19.70 -8.38 -7.38
CA LEU A 404 -20.77 -7.60 -7.98
C LEU A 404 -21.57 -6.96 -6.84
N TYR A 405 -21.32 -5.69 -6.59
CA TYR A 405 -21.90 -4.98 -5.45
C TYR A 405 -23.07 -4.10 -5.88
N HIS A 406 -24.22 -4.34 -5.26
CA HIS A 406 -25.43 -3.54 -5.42
C HIS A 406 -25.81 -2.93 -4.06
N ARG A 407 -26.17 -1.65 -4.04
CA ARG A 407 -26.42 -0.90 -2.80
C ARG A 407 -27.52 -1.53 -1.94
N GLN A 408 -28.60 -2.01 -2.56
CA GLN A 408 -29.76 -2.57 -1.83
C GLN A 408 -29.66 -4.09 -1.63
N GLN A 409 -29.00 -4.81 -2.53
CA GLN A 409 -28.95 -6.28 -2.51
C GLN A 409 -27.59 -6.83 -2.06
N GLY A 410 -26.72 -5.94 -1.58
CA GLY A 410 -25.40 -6.26 -1.07
C GLY A 410 -24.44 -6.86 -2.11
N PRO A 411 -23.31 -7.40 -1.65
CA PRO A 411 -22.29 -7.99 -2.50
C PRO A 411 -22.67 -9.41 -2.97
N ARG A 412 -22.40 -9.70 -4.24
CA ARG A 412 -22.26 -11.07 -4.73
C ARG A 412 -20.79 -11.39 -4.95
N TRP A 413 -20.26 -12.28 -4.12
CA TRP A 413 -18.88 -12.75 -4.19
C TRP A 413 -18.75 -13.92 -5.15
N LEU A 414 -17.79 -13.82 -6.07
CA LEU A 414 -17.51 -14.80 -7.10
C LEU A 414 -16.06 -15.32 -7.01
N PRO A 415 -15.65 -15.96 -5.90
CA PRO A 415 -14.28 -16.43 -5.73
C PRO A 415 -13.99 -17.66 -6.60
N CYS A 416 -12.90 -17.63 -7.35
CA CYS A 416 -12.39 -18.75 -8.13
C CYS A 416 -10.95 -19.08 -7.72
N TYR A 417 -10.65 -20.36 -7.55
CA TYR A 417 -9.31 -20.82 -7.19
C TYR A 417 -8.64 -21.42 -8.42
N LEU A 418 -7.47 -20.90 -8.78
CA LEU A 418 -6.67 -21.39 -9.90
C LEU A 418 -5.45 -22.12 -9.34
N ASP A 419 -5.38 -23.41 -9.62
CA ASP A 419 -4.24 -24.25 -9.26
C ASP A 419 -3.16 -24.12 -10.33
N LEU A 420 -2.04 -23.48 -9.99
CA LEU A 420 -0.96 -23.20 -10.94
C LEU A 420 -0.07 -24.43 -11.22
N LYS A 421 -0.30 -25.56 -10.56
CA LYS A 421 0.31 -26.84 -10.92
C LYS A 421 -0.54 -27.63 -11.93
N THR A 422 -1.74 -27.15 -12.28
CA THR A 422 -2.58 -27.76 -13.33
C THR A 422 -2.45 -27.01 -14.66
N PRO A 423 -2.47 -27.71 -15.82
CA PRO A 423 -2.47 -27.06 -17.13
C PRO A 423 -3.64 -26.08 -17.31
N GLN A 424 -4.81 -26.41 -16.73
CA GLN A 424 -6.00 -25.56 -16.78
C GLN A 424 -5.80 -24.25 -16.02
N GLY A 425 -5.27 -24.30 -14.78
CA GLY A 425 -5.02 -23.10 -13.98
C GLY A 425 -3.95 -22.20 -14.60
N GLN A 426 -2.88 -22.78 -15.13
CA GLN A 426 -1.84 -22.03 -15.86
C GLN A 426 -2.41 -21.36 -17.11
N LYS A 427 -3.16 -22.11 -17.94
CA LYS A 427 -3.79 -21.56 -19.15
C LYS A 427 -4.75 -20.43 -18.82
N MET A 428 -5.62 -20.61 -17.83
CA MET A 428 -6.56 -19.58 -17.39
C MET A 428 -5.83 -18.30 -16.96
N THR A 429 -4.82 -18.44 -16.12
CA THR A 429 -4.05 -17.31 -15.56
C THR A 429 -3.29 -16.58 -16.67
N LYS A 430 -2.70 -17.32 -17.61
CA LYS A 430 -2.06 -16.75 -18.81
C LYS A 430 -3.06 -15.98 -19.66
N THR A 431 -4.23 -16.55 -19.96
CA THR A 431 -5.28 -15.87 -20.73
C THR A 431 -5.77 -14.61 -20.04
N LEU A 432 -5.99 -14.62 -18.73
CA LEU A 432 -6.36 -13.42 -17.95
C LEU A 432 -5.29 -12.32 -18.08
N GLY A 433 -4.01 -12.69 -17.97
CA GLY A 433 -2.90 -11.75 -18.09
C GLY A 433 -2.64 -11.26 -19.52
N GLU A 434 -2.98 -12.01 -20.56
CA GLU A 434 -2.79 -11.62 -21.96
C GLU A 434 -3.93 -10.73 -22.48
N THR A 435 -5.16 -11.08 -22.13
CA THR A 435 -6.35 -10.39 -22.63
C THR A 435 -6.67 -9.12 -21.84
N GLY A 436 -6.27 -9.06 -20.56
CA GLY A 436 -6.55 -7.92 -19.68
C GLY A 436 -8.02 -7.66 -19.41
N GLN A 437 -8.88 -8.62 -19.75
CA GLN A 437 -10.30 -8.58 -19.49
C GLN A 437 -10.85 -10.01 -19.40
N TYR A 438 -12.00 -10.18 -18.77
CA TYR A 438 -12.71 -11.45 -18.76
C TYR A 438 -14.21 -11.22 -18.83
N TRP A 439 -14.91 -12.27 -19.26
CA TRP A 439 -16.36 -12.27 -19.38
C TRP A 439 -16.99 -12.88 -18.14
N ILE A 440 -18.19 -12.42 -17.77
CA ILE A 440 -19.00 -13.02 -16.71
C ILE A 440 -20.33 -13.39 -17.36
N LEU A 441 -20.59 -14.69 -17.46
CA LEU A 441 -21.79 -15.26 -18.04
C LEU A 441 -22.76 -15.62 -16.91
N PHE A 442 -24.00 -15.18 -17.05
CA PHE A 442 -25.06 -15.42 -16.09
C PHE A 442 -26.02 -16.48 -16.60
N PHE A 443 -26.27 -17.47 -15.74
CA PHE A 443 -27.24 -18.54 -15.94
C PHE A 443 -28.22 -18.49 -14.78
N SER A 444 -29.49 -18.79 -15.04
CA SER A 444 -30.51 -18.85 -13.99
C SER A 444 -30.75 -20.29 -13.54
N LEU A 445 -31.19 -20.46 -12.29
CA LEU A 445 -31.64 -21.76 -11.78
C LEU A 445 -32.95 -22.21 -12.44
N GLU A 446 -33.82 -21.24 -12.74
CA GLU A 446 -35.19 -21.42 -13.24
C GLU A 446 -35.27 -21.45 -14.77
N GLY A 447 -34.26 -20.94 -15.46
CA GLY A 447 -34.18 -20.92 -16.91
C GLY A 447 -33.60 -22.19 -17.50
N GLY A 448 -33.46 -22.19 -18.83
CA GLY A 448 -32.88 -23.31 -19.57
C GLY A 448 -31.38 -23.51 -19.30
N HIS A 449 -30.71 -24.21 -20.19
CA HIS A 449 -29.25 -24.33 -20.11
C HIS A 449 -28.53 -23.12 -20.71
N ILE A 450 -29.21 -22.19 -21.36
CA ILE A 450 -28.57 -21.12 -22.14
C ILE A 450 -28.23 -19.92 -21.25
N CYS A 451 -27.11 -19.25 -21.56
CA CYS A 451 -26.68 -18.00 -20.93
C CYS A 451 -27.74 -16.90 -21.10
N GLU A 452 -28.18 -16.29 -20.01
CA GLU A 452 -29.22 -15.25 -20.02
C GLU A 452 -28.64 -13.84 -20.17
N ASN A 453 -27.43 -13.61 -19.66
CA ASN A 453 -26.79 -12.31 -19.78
C ASN A 453 -25.27 -12.43 -19.70
N VAL A 454 -24.56 -11.44 -20.22
CA VAL A 454 -23.10 -11.40 -20.20
C VAL A 454 -22.59 -9.98 -19.98
N ILE A 455 -21.59 -9.85 -19.12
CA ILE A 455 -20.85 -8.61 -18.88
C ILE A 455 -19.35 -8.85 -18.99
N THR A 456 -18.57 -7.79 -19.12
CA THR A 456 -17.10 -7.83 -19.08
C THR A 456 -16.57 -7.15 -17.83
N ALA A 457 -15.38 -7.58 -17.42
CA ALA A 457 -14.62 -6.94 -16.37
C ALA A 457 -13.17 -6.78 -16.83
N ASN A 458 -12.64 -5.57 -16.66
CA ASN A 458 -11.27 -5.24 -17.03
C ASN A 458 -10.32 -5.57 -15.87
N ILE A 459 -9.15 -6.07 -16.22
CA ILE A 459 -8.04 -6.30 -15.31
C ILE A 459 -7.05 -5.16 -15.56
N PRO A 460 -6.69 -4.38 -14.52
CA PRO A 460 -5.69 -3.34 -14.64
C PRO A 460 -4.36 -3.89 -15.21
N PRO A 461 -3.64 -3.17 -16.09
CA PRO A 461 -2.43 -3.68 -16.74
C PRO A 461 -1.35 -4.21 -15.78
N ASN A 462 -1.26 -3.62 -14.57
CA ASN A 462 -0.35 -4.09 -13.52
C ASN A 462 -0.74 -5.49 -13.01
N GLN A 463 -2.02 -5.76 -12.78
CA GLN A 463 -2.52 -7.08 -12.41
C GLN A 463 -2.32 -8.10 -13.54
N CYS A 464 -2.45 -7.68 -14.81
CA CYS A 464 -2.15 -8.53 -15.97
C CYS A 464 -0.70 -9.02 -15.97
N GLN A 465 0.25 -8.11 -15.74
CA GLN A 465 1.67 -8.43 -15.66
C GLN A 465 1.98 -9.36 -14.48
N ILE A 466 1.36 -9.10 -13.32
CA ILE A 466 1.50 -9.93 -12.11
C ILE A 466 0.99 -11.36 -12.35
N LEU A 467 -0.17 -11.53 -13.02
CA LEU A 467 -0.71 -12.85 -13.36
C LEU A 467 0.25 -13.64 -14.25
N GLN A 468 0.85 -12.99 -15.26
CA GLN A 468 1.86 -13.64 -16.12
C GLN A 468 3.12 -14.01 -15.32
N GLN A 469 3.51 -13.19 -14.35
CA GLN A 469 4.66 -13.46 -13.48
C GLN A 469 4.39 -14.66 -12.56
N TRP A 470 3.23 -14.73 -11.91
CA TRP A 470 2.89 -15.84 -11.03
C TRP A 470 2.82 -17.19 -11.76
N VAL A 471 2.42 -17.22 -13.03
CA VAL A 471 2.53 -18.44 -13.85
C VAL A 471 3.99 -18.89 -13.96
N ARG A 472 4.93 -17.97 -14.19
CA ARG A 472 6.37 -18.29 -14.24
C ARG A 472 6.88 -18.76 -12.88
N ASP A 473 6.61 -18.00 -11.81
CA ASP A 473 7.09 -18.30 -10.46
C ASP A 473 6.58 -19.65 -9.95
N SER A 474 5.34 -20.00 -10.32
CA SER A 474 4.72 -21.27 -9.93
C SER A 474 5.41 -22.50 -10.49
N GLN A 475 6.20 -22.38 -11.56
CA GLN A 475 6.93 -23.52 -12.14
C GLN A 475 8.02 -24.01 -11.19
N LEU A 476 8.68 -23.08 -10.48
CA LEU A 476 9.81 -23.35 -9.59
C LEU A 476 9.38 -23.66 -8.14
N ALA A 477 8.15 -23.31 -7.76
CA ALA A 477 7.65 -23.50 -6.40
C ALA A 477 7.34 -24.99 -6.08
N PRO A 478 7.44 -25.42 -4.81
CA PRO A 478 7.20 -26.81 -4.41
C PRO A 478 5.74 -27.22 -4.64
N VAL A 479 5.52 -28.51 -4.92
CA VAL A 479 4.17 -29.10 -4.97
C VAL A 479 3.81 -29.58 -3.57
N GLY A 480 2.90 -28.86 -2.91
CA GLY A 480 2.38 -29.22 -1.59
C GLY A 480 0.91 -29.58 -1.63
N SER A 481 0.17 -29.32 -0.55
CA SER A 481 -1.27 -29.62 -0.48
C SER A 481 -2.13 -28.48 -1.05
N PRO A 482 -2.87 -28.69 -2.17
CA PRO A 482 -3.76 -27.67 -2.73
C PRO A 482 -4.89 -27.29 -1.76
N GLN A 483 -5.36 -28.24 -0.95
CA GLN A 483 -6.45 -28.00 0.01
C GLN A 483 -6.04 -27.06 1.13
N ILE A 484 -4.80 -27.15 1.60
CA ILE A 484 -4.25 -26.23 2.61
C ILE A 484 -4.19 -24.82 2.01
N SER A 485 -3.61 -24.68 0.80
CA SER A 485 -3.55 -23.39 0.11
C SER A 485 -4.93 -22.77 -0.10
N LYS A 486 -5.91 -23.59 -0.51
CA LYS A 486 -7.30 -23.14 -0.68
C LYS A 486 -7.92 -22.65 0.63
N ARG A 487 -7.73 -23.38 1.74
CA ARG A 487 -8.22 -22.96 3.07
C ARG A 487 -7.56 -21.67 3.54
N THR A 488 -6.25 -21.54 3.35
CA THR A 488 -5.50 -20.32 3.70
C THR A 488 -5.99 -19.11 2.91
N LEU A 489 -6.16 -19.26 1.59
CA LEU A 489 -6.68 -18.20 0.73
C LEU A 489 -8.13 -17.85 1.06
N LYS A 490 -8.97 -18.84 1.44
CA LYS A 490 -10.33 -18.58 1.92
C LYS A 490 -10.33 -17.73 3.20
N ARG A 491 -9.49 -18.06 4.19
CA ARG A 491 -9.35 -17.27 5.42
C ARG A 491 -8.92 -15.83 5.12
N LYS A 492 -7.91 -15.66 4.25
CA LYS A 492 -7.47 -14.32 3.79
C LYS A 492 -8.60 -13.53 3.12
N LEU A 493 -9.42 -14.18 2.29
CA LEU A 493 -10.58 -13.53 1.69
C LEU A 493 -11.57 -13.07 2.75
N ASP A 494 -11.90 -13.92 3.73
CA ASP A 494 -12.85 -13.59 4.79
C ASP A 494 -12.36 -12.39 5.63
N GLU A 495 -11.06 -12.27 5.87
CA GLU A 495 -10.43 -11.09 6.51
C GLU A 495 -10.50 -9.81 5.65
N LEU A 496 -10.48 -9.95 4.32
CA LEU A 496 -10.52 -8.82 3.38
C LEU A 496 -11.94 -8.34 3.06
N LYS A 497 -12.96 -9.20 3.20
CA LYS A 497 -14.36 -8.87 2.87
C LYS A 497 -14.83 -7.55 3.47
N PRO A 498 -14.65 -7.26 4.78
CA PRO A 498 -15.13 -6.01 5.36
C PRO A 498 -14.48 -4.77 4.72
N LYS A 499 -13.18 -4.85 4.40
CA LYS A 499 -12.42 -3.73 3.79
C LYS A 499 -12.88 -3.44 2.36
N ILE A 500 -13.06 -4.50 1.56
CA ILE A 500 -13.56 -4.37 0.18
C ILE A 500 -14.97 -3.80 0.17
N LEU A 501 -15.84 -4.22 1.10
CA LEU A 501 -17.20 -3.68 1.20
C LEU A 501 -17.22 -2.23 1.65
N ALA A 502 -16.37 -1.85 2.61
CA ALA A 502 -16.24 -0.45 3.02
C ALA A 502 -15.83 0.45 1.84
N LYS A 503 -14.85 0.00 1.03
CA LYS A 503 -14.41 0.70 -0.18
C LYS A 503 -15.53 0.84 -1.21
N LEU A 504 -16.20 -0.26 -1.54
CA LEU A 504 -17.31 -0.28 -2.51
C LEU A 504 -18.52 0.56 -2.06
N ALA A 505 -18.81 0.56 -0.75
CA ALA A 505 -19.87 1.40 -0.20
C ALA A 505 -19.51 2.89 -0.25
N SER A 506 -18.24 3.26 -0.04
CA SER A 506 -17.80 4.65 -0.16
C SER A 506 -17.81 5.18 -1.59
N GLU A 507 -17.44 4.34 -2.57
CA GLU A 507 -17.44 4.73 -3.99
C GLU A 507 -18.86 5.05 -4.49
N LEU A 508 -19.86 4.25 -4.09
CA LEU A 508 -21.28 4.47 -4.44
C LEU A 508 -21.96 5.62 -3.68
N ALA A 509 -21.33 6.15 -2.63
CA ALA A 509 -21.83 7.32 -1.91
C ALA A 509 -21.38 8.65 -2.54
N GLN A 510 -20.41 8.61 -3.46
CA GLN A 510 -19.88 9.79 -4.17
C GLN A 510 -20.58 10.05 -5.52
N ASP A 511 -21.36 9.09 -6.03
CA ASP A 511 -22.09 9.16 -7.30
C ASP A 511 -23.59 9.55 -7.14
N THR A 512 -24.00 10.05 -5.97
CA THR A 512 -25.32 10.65 -5.69
C THR A 512 -25.15 12.05 -5.14
#